data_AF-A0A662UPH5-F1
#
_entry.id   AF-A0A662UPH5-F1
#
_cell.length_a   1.000
_cell.length_b   1.000
_cell.length_c   1.000
_cell.angle_alpha   90.00
_cell.angle_beta   90.00
_cell.angle_gamma   90.00
#
_symmetry.space_group_name_H-M   'P 1'
#
loop_
_entity.id
_entity.type
_entity.pdbx_description
1 polymer ?
#
loop_
_entity_poly.entity_id
_entity_poly.type
_entity_poly.pdbx_seq_one_letter_code
_entity_poly.pdbx_strand_id
1 'polypeptide(L)'
;MEFKRSIKNVSRGSVGRAGNELEELEVAILRLLETLEVGSFKDLAEGLEREGYVVNRLVLRKVISNMLRSGVIVKDKHPSKPRFIYRAASKP
;
A
#
# COMPACT_ATOMS: atom_id res chain seq x y z
N MET A 1 -11.69 -23.68 -0.98
CA MET A 1 -10.43 -23.43 -0.25
C MET A 1 -9.86 -22.13 -0.76
N GLU A 2 -9.99 -21.03 0.00
CA GLU A 2 -9.36 -19.75 -0.36
C GLU A 2 -7.93 -19.71 0.21
N PHE A 3 -6.95 -19.59 -0.68
CA PHE A 3 -5.54 -19.44 -0.32
C PHE A 3 -5.29 -17.99 0.11
N LYS A 4 -5.15 -17.75 1.42
CA LYS A 4 -4.67 -16.46 1.95
C LYS A 4 -3.16 -16.33 1.67
N ARG A 5 -2.73 -15.28 0.96
CA ARG A 5 -1.31 -14.97 0.74
C ARG A 5 -0.77 -14.20 1.96
N SER A 6 0.16 -14.82 2.70
CA SER A 6 0.77 -14.22 3.90
C SER A 6 2.20 -13.78 3.62
N ILE A 7 2.47 -12.47 3.63
CA ILE A 7 3.82 -11.92 3.41
C ILE A 7 4.47 -11.70 4.79
N LYS A 8 5.19 -12.71 5.29
CA LYS A 8 5.91 -12.65 6.56
C LYS A 8 7.40 -12.36 6.34
N ASN A 9 7.82 -11.17 6.75
CA ASN A 9 9.21 -10.72 6.92
C ASN A 9 10.12 -10.78 5.66
N VAL A 10 10.35 -9.58 5.10
CA VAL A 10 11.40 -9.36 4.10
C VAL A 10 12.75 -9.21 4.82
N SER A 11 13.45 -10.33 5.06
CA SER A 11 14.86 -10.33 5.44
C SER A 11 15.74 -9.98 4.24
N ARG A 12 16.78 -9.17 4.46
CA ARG A 12 17.68 -8.50 3.47
C ARG A 12 18.45 -9.41 2.47
N GLY A 13 18.18 -10.71 2.39
CA GLY A 13 18.99 -11.67 1.62
C GLY A 13 18.39 -12.26 0.35
N SER A 14 17.12 -11.98 0.02
CA SER A 14 16.38 -12.70 -1.05
C SER A 14 15.92 -11.76 -2.16
N VAL A 15 16.87 -11.20 -2.92
CA VAL A 15 16.65 -10.06 -3.83
C VAL A 15 15.64 -10.37 -4.96
N GLY A 16 15.49 -11.63 -5.40
CA GLY A 16 14.59 -11.98 -6.51
C GLY A 16 13.12 -12.27 -6.15
N ARG A 17 12.83 -12.76 -4.94
CA ARG A 17 11.46 -13.16 -4.54
C ARG A 17 10.72 -12.04 -3.81
N ALA A 18 11.43 -11.31 -2.96
CA ALA A 18 10.87 -10.21 -2.18
C ALA A 18 10.64 -8.92 -2.98
N GLY A 19 11.36 -8.73 -4.10
CA GLY A 19 11.11 -7.61 -5.02
C GLY A 19 9.71 -7.71 -5.65
N ASN A 20 9.38 -8.90 -6.15
CA ASN A 20 8.08 -9.19 -6.75
C ASN A 20 6.90 -8.97 -5.77
N GLU A 21 7.06 -9.36 -4.51
CA GLU A 21 6.01 -9.19 -3.49
C GLU A 21 5.77 -7.72 -3.12
N LEU A 22 6.80 -6.87 -3.12
CA LEU A 22 6.65 -5.44 -2.85
C LEU A 22 6.02 -4.72 -4.05
N GLU A 23 6.42 -5.07 -5.27
CA GLU A 23 5.82 -4.53 -6.49
C GLU A 23 4.33 -4.93 -6.60
N GLU A 24 3.99 -6.18 -6.27
CA GLU A 24 2.58 -6.62 -6.21
C GLU A 24 1.76 -5.79 -5.22
N LEU A 25 2.33 -5.48 -4.05
CA LEU A 25 1.69 -4.60 -3.07
C LEU A 25 1.56 -3.15 -3.55
N GLU A 26 2.54 -2.62 -4.27
CA GLU A 26 2.47 -1.28 -4.87
C GLU A 26 1.30 -1.20 -5.87
N VAL A 27 1.15 -2.22 -6.73
CA VAL A 27 0.04 -2.32 -7.68
C VAL A 27 -1.31 -2.44 -6.96
N ALA A 28 -1.41 -3.26 -5.92
CA ALA A 28 -2.64 -3.41 -5.13
C ALA A 28 -3.03 -2.10 -4.43
N ILE A 29 -2.08 -1.40 -3.82
CA ILE A 29 -2.31 -0.09 -3.20
C ILE A 29 -2.79 0.93 -4.24
N LEU A 30 -2.18 0.95 -5.43
CA LEU A 30 -2.58 1.88 -6.48
C LEU A 30 -4.02 1.61 -6.94
N ARG A 31 -4.41 0.35 -7.16
CA ARG A 31 -5.79 -0.05 -7.51
C ARG A 31 -6.81 0.33 -6.44
N LEU A 32 -6.46 0.15 -5.17
CA LEU A 32 -7.30 0.59 -4.05
C LEU A 32 -7.50 2.10 -4.09
N LEU A 33 -6.44 2.88 -4.33
CA LEU A 33 -6.54 4.34 -4.43
C LEU A 33 -7.29 4.80 -5.68
N GLU A 34 -7.21 4.08 -6.79
CA GLU A 34 -8.01 4.37 -7.98
C GLU A 34 -9.51 4.17 -7.71
N THR A 35 -9.86 3.16 -6.93
CA THR A 35 -11.24 2.84 -6.53
C THR A 35 -11.78 3.78 -5.46
N LEU A 36 -10.98 4.09 -4.44
CA LEU A 36 -11.38 4.94 -3.31
C LEU A 36 -11.28 6.44 -3.62
N GLU A 37 -10.56 6.81 -4.69
CA GLU A 37 -10.11 8.16 -5.03
C GLU A 37 -9.11 8.75 -4.03
N VAL A 38 -9.41 8.65 -2.74
CA VAL A 38 -8.53 9.01 -1.62
C VAL A 38 -8.64 7.94 -0.52
N GLY A 39 -7.52 7.61 0.12
CA GLY A 39 -7.49 6.61 1.20
C GLY A 39 -6.51 6.98 2.30
N SER A 40 -6.90 6.78 3.57
CA SER A 40 -5.96 6.87 4.68
C SER A 40 -5.11 5.61 4.81
N PHE A 41 -4.08 5.64 5.66
CA PHE A 41 -3.28 4.45 5.96
C PHE A 41 -4.14 3.28 6.46
N LYS A 42 -5.20 3.58 7.21
CA LYS A 42 -6.12 2.58 7.74
C LYS A 42 -6.94 1.94 6.61
N ASP A 43 -7.47 2.76 5.70
CA ASP A 43 -8.30 2.29 4.59
C ASP A 43 -7.49 1.40 3.64
N LEU A 44 -6.22 1.74 3.39
CA LEU A 44 -5.31 0.92 2.61
C LEU A 44 -5.02 -0.43 3.29
N ALA A 45 -4.78 -0.44 4.60
CA ALA A 45 -4.55 -1.69 5.33
C ALA A 45 -5.78 -2.60 5.29
N GLU A 46 -6.97 -2.05 5.55
CA GLU A 46 -8.23 -2.81 5.52
C GLU A 46 -8.58 -3.28 4.09
N GLY A 47 -8.32 -2.46 3.08
CA GLY A 47 -8.51 -2.82 1.67
C GLY A 47 -7.62 -3.99 1.26
N LEU A 48 -6.33 -3.94 1.61
CA LEU A 48 -5.39 -5.03 1.35
C LEU A 48 -5.80 -6.33 2.05
N GLU A 49 -6.24 -6.25 3.31
CA GLU A 49 -6.73 -7.43 4.03
C GLU A 49 -7.98 -8.06 3.38
N ARG A 50 -8.90 -7.23 2.86
CA ARG A 50 -10.08 -7.70 2.12
C ARG A 50 -9.72 -8.37 0.80
N GLU A 51 -8.68 -7.90 0.13
CA GLU A 51 -8.11 -8.54 -1.06
C GLU A 51 -7.27 -9.79 -0.73
N GLY A 52 -7.16 -10.15 0.55
CA GLY A 52 -6.47 -11.37 1.00
C GLY A 52 -4.98 -11.18 1.29
N TYR A 53 -4.47 -9.95 1.25
CA TYR A 53 -3.10 -9.62 1.63
C TYR A 53 -2.98 -9.41 3.13
N VAL A 54 -2.18 -10.25 3.80
CA VAL A 54 -1.81 -10.01 5.20
C VAL A 54 -0.49 -9.26 5.25
N VAL A 55 -0.55 -7.94 5.46
CA VAL A 55 0.61 -7.04 5.39
C VAL A 55 0.93 -6.45 6.76
N ASN A 56 2.19 -6.57 7.19
CA ASN A 56 2.65 -5.91 8.41
C ASN A 56 2.65 -4.38 8.23
N ARG A 57 2.23 -3.63 9.27
CA ARG A 57 2.21 -2.16 9.26
C ARG A 57 3.53 -1.50 8.87
N LEU A 58 4.67 -2.07 9.27
CA LEU A 58 6.00 -1.57 8.91
C LEU A 58 6.29 -1.77 7.42
N VAL A 59 5.88 -2.91 6.86
CA VAL A 59 5.99 -3.19 5.42
C VAL A 59 5.11 -2.24 4.64
N LEU A 60 3.84 -2.10 5.02
CA LEU A 60 2.92 -1.17 4.37
C LEU A 60 3.44 0.28 4.43
N ARG A 61 3.98 0.71 5.58
CA ARG A 61 4.62 2.03 5.72
C ARG A 61 5.81 2.19 4.77
N LYS A 62 6.64 1.16 4.64
CA LYS A 62 7.80 1.18 3.73
C LYS A 62 7.36 1.30 2.27
N VAL A 63 6.35 0.53 1.87
CA VAL A 63 5.80 0.56 0.50
C VAL A 63 5.20 1.94 0.19
N ILE A 64 4.31 2.46 1.04
CA ILE A 64 3.75 3.81 0.87
C ILE A 64 4.86 4.86 0.81
N SER A 65 5.88 4.76 1.66
CA SER A 65 7.02 5.69 1.64
C SER A 65 7.87 5.58 0.37
N ASN A 66 7.92 4.43 -0.28
CA ASN A 66 8.59 4.27 -1.58
C ASN A 66 7.74 4.90 -2.68
N MET A 67 6.44 4.60 -2.73
CA MET A 67 5.51 5.16 -3.72
C MET A 67 5.40 6.70 -3.64
N LEU A 68 5.50 7.27 -2.43
CA LEU A 68 5.57 8.72 -2.25
C LEU A 68 6.88 9.32 -2.81
N ARG A 69 8.00 8.62 -2.62
CA ARG A 69 9.30 9.07 -3.12
C ARG A 69 9.43 8.95 -4.63
N SER A 70 8.79 7.95 -5.23
CA SER A 70 8.71 7.81 -6.69
C SER A 70 7.66 8.71 -7.33
N GLY A 71 6.80 9.36 -6.54
CA GLY A 71 5.75 10.24 -7.05
C GLY A 71 4.55 9.50 -7.64
N VAL A 72 4.41 8.20 -7.41
CA VAL A 72 3.26 7.40 -7.87
C VAL A 72 1.99 7.76 -7.11
N ILE A 73 2.15 8.09 -5.83
CA ILE A 73 1.06 8.59 -4.98
C ILE A 73 1.48 9.91 -4.35
N VAL A 74 0.49 10.71 -3.97
CA VAL A 74 0.68 11.95 -3.21
C VAL A 74 0.03 11.84 -1.84
N LYS A 75 0.50 12.67 -0.92
CA LYS A 75 0.04 12.70 0.47
C LYS A 75 -0.54 14.08 0.77
N ASP A 76 -1.82 14.10 1.11
CA ASP A 76 -2.56 15.31 1.46
C ASP A 76 -2.99 15.30 2.92
N LYS A 77 -3.28 16.48 3.47
CA LYS A 77 -3.94 16.60 4.77
C LYS A 77 -5.42 16.30 4.60
N HIS A 78 -5.96 15.44 5.45
CA HIS A 78 -7.40 15.21 5.46
C HIS A 78 -8.13 16.51 5.84
N PRO A 79 -9.18 16.92 5.11
CA PRO A 79 -9.82 18.24 5.31
C PRO A 79 -10.39 18.43 6.72
N SER A 80 -10.95 17.38 7.30
CA SER A 80 -11.66 17.44 8.59
C SER A 80 -11.01 16.67 9.74
N LYS A 81 -9.86 16.00 9.52
CA LYS A 81 -9.25 15.10 10.53
C LYS A 81 -7.75 15.36 10.61
N PRO A 82 -7.10 15.21 11.79
CA PRO A 82 -5.65 15.36 11.94
C PRO A 82 -4.92 14.10 11.42
N ARG A 83 -5.23 13.69 10.20
CA ARG A 83 -4.70 12.49 9.54
C ARG A 83 -4.33 12.83 8.11
N PHE A 84 -3.47 12.01 7.53
CA PHE A 84 -3.12 12.11 6.13
C PHE A 84 -3.96 11.16 5.29
N ILE A 85 -4.28 11.60 4.09
CA ILE A 85 -4.85 10.79 3.02
C ILE A 85 -3.86 10.69 1.88
N TYR A 86 -3.99 9.62 1.12
CA TYR A 86 -3.17 9.33 -0.04
C TYR A 86 -4.09 9.23 -1.26
N ARG A 87 -3.59 9.60 -2.42
CA ARG A 87 -4.25 9.41 -3.72
C ARG A 87 -3.22 9.12 -4.80
N ALA A 88 -3.67 8.52 -5.89
CA ALA A 88 -2.83 8.32 -7.07
C ALA A 88 -2.43 9.68 -7.65
N ALA A 89 -1.15 9.86 -8.01
CA ALA A 89 -0.66 11.11 -8.59
C ALA A 89 -1.25 11.38 -10.00
N SER A 90 -1.77 10.35 -10.65
CA SER A 90 -2.46 10.45 -11.93
C SER A 90 -3.83 11.12 -11.85
N LYS A 91 -4.44 11.21 -10.65
CA LYS A 91 -5.72 11.91 -10.44
C LYS A 91 -5.44 13.30 -9.87
N PRO A 92 -5.89 14.40 -10.52
CA PRO A 92 -5.66 15.78 -10.08
C PRO A 92 -6.36 16.12 -8.77
#